data_AF-A0A2K9J2Y7-F1
#
_entry.id   AF-A0A2K9J2Y7-F1
#
_cell.length_a   1.000
_cell.length_b   1.000
_cell.length_c   1.000
_cell.angle_alpha   90.00
_cell.angle_beta   90.00
_cell.angle_gamma   90.00
#
_symmetry.space_group_name_H-M   'P 1'
#
loop_
_entity.id
_entity.type
_entity.pdbx_description
1 polymer ?
#
loop_
_entity_poly.entity_id
_entity_poly.type
_entity_poly.pdbx_seq_one_letter_code
_entity_poly.pdbx_strand_id
1 'polypeptide(L)'
;MELKDKKRLVGFSFAWQGIQFVVKNERNFRVHLCAAIVVILAGIILNINITEWSIILHLIGNVFITEMLNTVAERIIDYVKPDVHPAAKQIKDVAAGAVLIAATIAVIIGCFIFIPKVAGLM
;
A
#
# COMPACT_ATOMS: atom_id res chain seq x y z
N MET A 1 25.62 11.53 -20.72
CA MET A 1 25.47 10.11 -20.34
C MET A 1 24.48 9.50 -21.33
N GLU A 2 24.97 8.80 -22.34
CA GLU A 2 24.14 8.20 -23.39
C GLU A 2 23.23 7.13 -22.78
N LEU A 3 21.92 7.36 -22.83
CA LEU A 3 20.93 6.31 -22.63
C LEU A 3 20.95 5.41 -23.86
N LYS A 4 21.92 4.50 -23.91
CA LYS A 4 21.95 3.44 -24.92
C LYS A 4 20.69 2.59 -24.76
N ASP A 5 19.85 2.65 -25.78
CA ASP A 5 18.68 1.82 -26.01
C ASP A 5 19.00 0.32 -25.89
N LYS A 6 18.90 -0.21 -24.66
CA LYS A 6 18.37 -1.55 -24.46
C LYS A 6 16.94 -1.35 -24.04
N LYS A 7 15.99 -1.69 -24.92
CA LYS A 7 14.63 -2.09 -24.54
C LYS A 7 14.73 -3.31 -23.61
N ARG A 8 15.20 -3.10 -22.38
CA ARG A 8 15.01 -4.02 -21.28
C ARG A 8 13.52 -3.93 -21.02
N LEU A 9 12.79 -4.93 -21.49
CA LEU A 9 11.44 -5.19 -20.99
C LEU A 9 11.51 -4.97 -19.48
N VAL A 10 10.65 -4.10 -18.94
CA VAL A 10 10.47 -3.95 -17.50
C VAL A 10 9.88 -5.27 -17.03
N GLY A 11 10.73 -6.27 -16.88
CA GLY A 11 10.35 -7.63 -16.56
C GLY A 11 9.98 -7.75 -15.10
N PHE A 12 9.33 -8.86 -14.76
CA PHE A 12 8.96 -9.23 -13.39
C PHE A 12 10.10 -9.03 -12.38
N SER A 13 11.36 -9.24 -12.78
CA SER A 13 12.53 -9.01 -11.93
C SER A 13 12.66 -7.55 -11.45
N PHE A 14 12.36 -6.56 -12.30
CA PHE A 14 12.43 -5.14 -11.91
C PHE A 14 11.27 -4.74 -11.00
N ALA A 15 10.06 -5.22 -11.30
CA ALA A 15 8.90 -5.01 -10.43
C ALA A 15 9.13 -5.60 -9.04
N TRP A 16 9.70 -6.81 -8.97
CA TRP A 16 10.05 -7.47 -7.73
C TRP A 16 11.11 -6.70 -6.93
N GLN A 17 12.15 -6.19 -7.58
CA GLN A 17 13.13 -5.31 -6.93
C GLN A 17 12.49 -4.05 -6.36
N GLY A 18 11.50 -3.46 -7.04
CA GLY A 18 10.73 -2.33 -6.54
C GLY A 18 9.95 -2.67 -5.26
N ILE A 19 9.29 -3.82 -5.22
CA ILE A 19 8.58 -4.29 -4.02
C ILE A 19 9.56 -4.55 -2.87
N GLN A 20 10.67 -5.24 -3.14
CA GLN A 20 11.71 -5.48 -2.13
C GLN A 20 12.30 -4.18 -1.59
N PHE A 21 12.47 -3.18 -2.46
CA PHE A 21 12.94 -1.86 -2.06
C PHE A 21 11.99 -1.19 -1.07
N VAL A 22 10.69 -1.11 -1.38
CA VAL A 22 9.73 -0.45 -0.46
C VAL A 22 9.59 -1.20 0.86
N VAL A 23 9.56 -2.54 0.84
CA VAL A 23 9.50 -3.36 2.07
C VAL A 23 10.70 -3.08 2.98
N LYS A 24 11.90 -2.94 2.42
CA LYS A 24 13.13 -2.72 3.19
C LYS A 24 13.27 -1.28 3.67
N ASN A 25 12.87 -0.29 2.88
CA ASN A 25 13.14 1.12 3.17
C ASN A 25 11.98 1.82 3.87
N GLU A 26 10.73 1.45 3.57
CA GLU A 26 9.56 2.18 4.05
C GLU A 26 8.94 1.54 5.29
N ARG A 27 8.91 2.29 6.39
CA ARG A 27 8.34 1.81 7.66
C ARG A 27 6.82 1.62 7.55
N ASN A 28 6.13 2.56 6.91
CA ASN A 28 4.67 2.53 6.77
C ASN A 28 4.23 1.32 5.90
N PHE A 29 4.95 1.02 4.82
CA PHE A 29 4.75 -0.20 4.03
C PHE A 29 4.81 -1.47 4.91
N ARG A 30 5.81 -1.59 5.80
CA ARG A 30 5.90 -2.74 6.72
C ARG A 30 4.75 -2.81 7.71
N VAL A 31 4.28 -1.67 8.21
CA VAL A 31 3.11 -1.61 9.11
C VAL A 31 1.86 -2.10 8.38
N HIS A 32 1.62 -1.62 7.16
CA HIS A 32 0.51 -2.11 6.33
C HIS A 32 0.65 -3.59 5.98
N LEU A 33 1.88 -4.09 5.78
CA LEU A 33 2.14 -5.52 5.56
C LEU A 33 1.78 -6.37 6.77
N CYS A 34 2.19 -5.97 7.98
CA CYS A 34 1.79 -6.65 9.20
C CYS A 34 0.26 -6.62 9.39
N ALA A 35 -0.38 -5.47 9.16
CA ALA A 35 -1.84 -5.34 9.27
C ALA A 35 -2.56 -6.24 8.26
N ALA A 36 -2.08 -6.32 7.02
CA ALA A 36 -2.64 -7.20 6.00
C ALA A 36 -2.56 -8.68 6.41
N ILE A 37 -1.44 -9.13 7.00
CA ILE A 37 -1.29 -10.49 7.52
C ILE A 37 -2.33 -10.77 8.61
N VAL A 38 -2.51 -9.85 9.56
CA VAL A 38 -3.51 -9.99 10.63
C VAL A 38 -4.93 -10.09 10.05
N VAL A 39 -5.27 -9.23 9.10
CA VAL A 39 -6.58 -9.23 8.44
C VAL A 39 -6.84 -10.53 7.65
N ILE A 40 -5.83 -11.04 6.96
CA ILE A 40 -5.91 -12.32 6.25
C ILE A 40 -6.13 -13.47 7.24
N LEU A 41 -5.38 -13.52 8.34
CA LEU A 41 -5.56 -14.55 9.37
C LEU A 41 -6.96 -14.47 9.99
N ALA A 42 -7.48 -13.27 10.26
CA ALA A 42 -8.84 -13.07 10.74
C ALA A 42 -9.88 -13.57 9.71
N GLY A 43 -9.68 -13.29 8.42
CA GLY A 43 -10.51 -13.81 7.32
C GLY A 43 -10.61 -15.33 7.28
N ILE A 44 -9.47 -16.00 7.49
CA ILE A 44 -9.41 -17.47 7.53
C ILE A 44 -10.14 -18.00 8.78
N ILE A 45 -9.84 -17.45 9.96
CA ILE A 45 -10.42 -17.89 11.24
C ILE A 45 -11.95 -17.72 11.24
N LEU A 46 -12.45 -16.60 10.74
CA LEU A 46 -13.87 -16.25 10.72
C LEU A 46 -14.62 -16.83 9.52
N ASN A 47 -13.96 -17.62 8.66
CA ASN A 47 -14.53 -18.24 7.47
C ASN A 47 -15.37 -17.26 6.63
N ILE A 48 -14.76 -16.14 6.24
CA ILE A 48 -15.42 -15.17 5.35
C ILE A 48 -15.61 -15.79 3.95
N ASN A 49 -16.70 -15.42 3.27
CA ASN A 49 -17.06 -15.96 1.98
C ASN A 49 -16.19 -15.38 0.84
N ILE A 50 -16.33 -15.93 -0.37
CA ILE A 50 -15.52 -15.55 -1.54
C ILE A 50 -15.69 -14.07 -1.92
N THR A 51 -16.90 -13.52 -1.77
CA THR A 51 -17.16 -12.10 -2.05
C THR A 51 -16.47 -11.21 -1.03
N GLU A 52 -16.56 -11.55 0.26
CA GLU A 52 -15.85 -10.86 1.36
C GLU A 52 -14.33 -10.91 1.13
N TRP A 53 -13.78 -12.05 0.73
CA TRP A 53 -12.37 -12.19 0.36
C TRP A 53 -11.96 -11.29 -0.81
N SER A 54 -12.79 -11.24 -1.86
CA SER A 54 -12.50 -10.42 -3.04
C SER A 54 -12.40 -8.94 -2.66
N ILE A 55 -13.27 -8.47 -1.75
CA ILE A 55 -13.24 -7.10 -1.22
C ILE A 55 -12.00 -6.89 -0.35
N ILE A 56 -11.69 -7.79 0.58
CA ILE A 56 -10.53 -7.68 1.48
C ILE A 56 -9.22 -7.64 0.69
N LEU A 57 -9.05 -8.52 -0.29
CA LEU A 57 -7.84 -8.55 -1.13
C LEU A 57 -7.72 -7.28 -1.98
N HIS A 58 -8.83 -6.76 -2.50
CA HIS A 58 -8.83 -5.49 -3.24
C HIS A 58 -8.42 -4.31 -2.34
N LEU A 59 -8.94 -4.24 -1.11
CA LEU A 59 -8.60 -3.20 -0.14
C LEU A 59 -7.13 -3.24 0.26
N ILE A 60 -6.61 -4.43 0.57
CA ILE A 60 -5.19 -4.63 0.88
C ILE A 60 -4.32 -4.20 -0.31
N GLY A 61 -4.69 -4.62 -1.52
CA GLY A 61 -4.01 -4.22 -2.75
C GLY A 61 -3.99 -2.71 -2.96
N ASN A 62 -5.13 -2.04 -2.76
CA ASN A 62 -5.25 -0.59 -2.90
C ASN A 62 -4.37 0.19 -1.90
N VAL A 63 -4.30 -0.28 -0.64
CA VAL A 63 -3.39 0.31 0.38
C VAL A 63 -1.93 0.17 -0.04
N PHE A 64 -1.49 -1.00 -0.53
CA PHE A 64 -0.11 -1.14 -1.00
C PHE A 64 0.19 -0.33 -2.26
N ILE A 65 -0.73 -0.27 -3.21
CA ILE A 65 -0.57 0.55 -4.43
C ILE A 65 -0.38 2.02 -4.04
N THR A 66 -1.25 2.55 -3.19
CA THR A 66 -1.17 3.95 -2.73
C THR A 66 0.12 4.21 -1.95
N GLU A 67 0.55 3.28 -1.10
CA GLU A 67 1.82 3.38 -0.36
C GLU A 67 3.05 3.39 -1.29
N MET A 68 3.04 2.54 -2.33
CA MET A 68 4.09 2.55 -3.35
C MET A 68 4.11 3.87 -4.13
N LEU A 69 2.94 4.41 -4.48
CA LEU A 69 2.83 5.73 -5.13
C LEU A 69 3.29 6.86 -4.21
N ASN A 70 3.02 6.79 -2.90
CA ASN A 70 3.57 7.71 -1.93
C ASN A 70 5.10 7.68 -1.94
N THR A 71 5.69 6.48 -1.93
CA THR A 71 7.14 6.33 -2.02
C THR A 71 7.67 6.90 -3.33
N VAL A 72 7.01 6.66 -4.47
CA VAL A 72 7.41 7.24 -5.76
C VAL A 72 7.43 8.77 -5.69
N ALA A 73 6.38 9.39 -5.13
CA ALA A 73 6.30 10.83 -4.97
C ALA A 73 7.43 11.37 -4.07
N GLU A 74 7.68 10.73 -2.93
CA GLU A 74 8.79 11.08 -2.02
C GLU A 74 10.13 11.03 -2.74
N ARG A 75 10.43 9.93 -3.45
CA ARG A 75 11.71 9.76 -4.16
C ARG A 75 11.91 10.74 -5.30
N ILE A 76 10.84 11.07 -6.05
CA ILE A 76 10.91 12.10 -7.10
C ILE A 76 11.21 13.47 -6.47
N ILE A 77 10.53 13.81 -5.38
CA ILE A 77 10.72 15.10 -4.72
C ILE A 77 12.11 15.23 -4.13
N ASP A 78 12.60 14.18 -3.45
CA ASP A 78 13.95 14.15 -2.89
C ASP A 78 15.03 14.25 -3.97
N TYR A 79 14.76 13.73 -5.17
CA TYR A 79 15.66 13.84 -6.32
C TYR A 79 15.66 15.24 -6.95
N VAL A 80 14.50 15.87 -7.12
CA VAL A 80 14.36 17.15 -7.84
C VAL A 80 14.67 18.37 -6.95
N LYS A 81 14.31 18.32 -5.66
CA LYS A 81 14.51 19.42 -4.71
C LYS A 81 14.91 18.87 -3.34
N PRO A 82 16.22 18.73 -3.04
CA PRO A 82 16.68 18.29 -1.73
C PRO A 82 16.42 19.33 -0.63
N ASP A 83 16.26 20.61 -0.98
CA ASP A 83 15.92 21.69 -0.04
C ASP A 83 14.41 21.81 0.20
N VAL A 84 14.03 22.09 1.46
CA VAL A 84 12.63 22.14 1.92
C VAL A 84 11.89 23.32 1.29
N HIS A 85 11.30 23.08 0.12
CA HIS A 85 10.42 24.02 -0.57
C HIS A 85 8.96 23.78 -0.15
N PRO A 86 8.13 24.82 0.04
CA PRO A 86 6.71 24.66 0.41
C PRO A 86 5.94 23.68 -0.49
N ALA A 87 6.20 23.72 -1.80
CA ALA A 87 5.61 22.77 -2.77
C ALA A 87 6.04 21.30 -2.55
N ALA A 88 7.29 21.05 -2.13
CA ALA A 88 7.77 19.70 -1.83
C ALA A 88 7.02 19.10 -0.64
N LYS A 89 6.79 19.91 0.39
CA LYS A 89 5.95 19.54 1.53
C LYS A 89 4.52 19.22 1.08
N GLN A 90 3.90 20.09 0.30
CA GLN A 90 2.53 19.88 -0.16
C GLN A 90 2.36 18.57 -0.96
N ILE A 91 3.31 18.24 -1.83
CA ILE A 91 3.26 17.00 -2.61
C ILE A 91 3.36 15.77 -1.70
N LYS A 92 4.29 15.79 -0.73
CA LYS A 92 4.43 14.71 0.26
C LYS A 92 3.17 14.58 1.13
N ASP A 93 2.61 15.69 1.59
CA ASP A 93 1.40 15.70 2.42
C ASP A 93 0.18 15.12 1.66
N VAL A 94 0.02 15.47 0.37
CA VAL A 94 -1.05 14.93 -0.47
C VAL A 94 -0.86 13.44 -0.73
N ALA A 95 0.36 13.00 -1.01
CA ALA A 95 0.67 11.60 -1.25
C ALA A 95 0.41 10.74 0.00
N ALA A 96 0.85 11.20 1.18
CA ALA A 96 0.54 10.54 2.45
C ALA A 96 -0.96 10.56 2.76
N GLY A 97 -1.65 11.65 2.42
CA GLY A 97 -3.11 11.77 2.54
C GLY A 97 -3.87 10.72 1.71
N ALA A 98 -3.38 10.39 0.51
CA ALA A 98 -3.96 9.34 -0.32
C ALA A 98 -3.88 7.95 0.34
N VAL A 99 -2.73 7.62 0.96
CA VAL A 99 -2.56 6.39 1.73
C VAL A 99 -3.53 6.36 2.91
N LEU A 100 -3.65 7.48 3.64
CA LEU A 100 -4.55 7.58 4.78
C LEU A 100 -6.01 7.34 4.40
N ILE A 101 -6.46 7.90 3.27
CA ILE A 101 -7.82 7.66 2.75
C ILE A 101 -8.01 6.18 2.40
N ALA A 102 -7.08 5.57 1.68
CA ALA A 102 -7.14 4.16 1.31
C ALA A 102 -7.19 3.25 2.54
N ALA A 103 -6.33 3.50 3.53
CA ALA A 103 -6.30 2.76 4.79
C ALA A 103 -7.59 2.94 5.61
N THR A 104 -8.15 4.15 5.66
CA THR A 104 -9.40 4.43 6.37
C THR A 104 -10.58 3.68 5.76
N ILE A 105 -10.70 3.70 4.43
CA ILE A 105 -11.74 2.95 3.72
C ILE A 105 -11.57 1.44 3.98
N ALA A 106 -10.33 0.93 3.93
CA ALA A 106 -10.04 -0.47 4.21
C ALA A 106 -10.48 -0.88 5.63
N VAL A 107 -10.23 -0.03 6.63
CA VAL A 107 -10.67 -0.27 8.02
C VAL A 107 -12.19 -0.27 8.12
N ILE A 108 -12.88 0.72 7.56
CA ILE A 108 -14.35 0.83 7.63
C ILE A 108 -15.01 -0.40 7.01
N ILE A 109 -14.60 -0.78 5.80
CA ILE A 109 -15.17 -1.95 5.11
C ILE A 109 -14.77 -3.25 5.82
N GLY A 110 -13.53 -3.34 6.32
CA GLY A 110 -13.10 -4.46 7.16
C GLY A 110 -13.99 -4.63 8.39
N CYS A 111 -14.34 -3.54 9.08
CA CYS A 111 -15.28 -3.56 10.20
C CYS A 111 -16.66 -4.08 9.78
N PHE A 112 -17.20 -3.65 8.63
CA PHE A 112 -18.49 -4.15 8.13
C PHE A 112 -18.49 -5.65 7.84
N ILE A 113 -17.35 -6.21 7.44
CA ILE A 113 -17.20 -7.65 7.19
C ILE A 113 -17.00 -8.42 8.50
N PHE A 114 -16.08 -7.96 9.36
CA PHE A 114 -15.63 -8.74 10.51
C PHE A 114 -16.50 -8.59 11.75
N ILE A 115 -17.09 -7.42 12.02
CA ILE A 115 -17.91 -7.21 13.23
C ILE A 115 -19.11 -8.17 13.29
N PRO A 116 -19.91 -8.35 12.22
CA PRO A 116 -21.03 -9.28 12.26
C PRO A 116 -20.60 -10.74 12.48
N LYS A 117 -19.45 -11.15 11.90
CA LYS A 117 -18.90 -12.51 12.08
C LYS A 117 -18.49 -12.77 13.52
N VAL A 118 -17.83 -11.79 14.14
CA VAL A 118 -17.40 -11.86 15.55
C VAL A 118 -18.61 -11.83 16.48
N ALA A 119 -19.61 -10.98 16.21
CA ALA A 119 -20.82 -10.91 17.01
C ALA A 119 -21.67 -12.19 16.93
N GLY A 120 -21.70 -12.86 15.77
CA GLY A 120 -22.40 -14.15 15.62
C GLY A 120 -21.69 -15.35 16.25
N LEU A 121 -20.45 -15.19 16.73
CA LEU A 121 -19.70 -16.22 17.47
C LEU A 121 -19.85 -16.09 18.98
N MET A 122 -20.38 -14.97 19.48
CA MET A 122 -20.70 -14.72 20.90
C MET A 122 -22.14 -15.13 21.20
#